data_AF-D0SBL6-F1
#
_entry.id   AF-D0SBL6-F1
#
_cell.length_a   1.000
_cell.length_b   1.000
_cell.length_c   1.000
_cell.angle_alpha   90.00
_cell.angle_beta   90.00
_cell.angle_gamma   90.00
#
_symmetry.space_group_name_H-M   'P 1'
#
loop_
_entity.id
_entity.type
_entity.pdbx_description
1 polymer ?
#
loop_
_entity_poly.entity_id
_entity_poly.type
_entity_poly.pdbx_seq_one_letter_code
_entity_poly.pdbx_strand_id
1 'polypeptide(L)'
;MTDTNQLNWQRTNLENIETAWEGDLWDRKRLGIQLTNYVDRLQCGAVLALDARWGEGKTWFVRHWQKHLEDENHNVIYLDAFANDYLEDPFLVISSEITSCLAKDDNVSSHINTFKEKAAAAYQALLPSLPKVLLTLGLNLISGGVLGTLAQQAYETGEKVIESASDEIGEKIKESIEAKIESHEADKNTLLVFKQELAQLADKLEKPLVVIIDELDRCRPDFAIRLIERIKHFFDIPKIVFVLVMNKKQFIMSIKHFYGYDDDSSKIYLDKFVDFEIPLLNSKNIISKNISSFEIIKKLMLGVGEECSDIHLVFHLAIKENISFRELKKRVNIYALLKQESVYKNLFISLSLVKSNSGLIRSMKDVIISIMKLNEANINIVDANLRNTHNDDFIYLVDQNYSLKLSVLLEYISDLKEIEIENQKNNSYNYKLLFSKVMNKYALMHEENMEAHIFEQQFIKYLSSSL
;
A
#
# COMPACT_ATOMS: atom_id res chain seq x y z
N MET A 1 -4.80 30.49 25.37
CA MET A 1 -3.85 29.58 24.72
C MET A 1 -4.38 29.35 23.32
N THR A 2 -3.52 29.50 22.32
CA THR A 2 -3.88 29.61 20.90
C THR A 2 -4.64 28.39 20.40
N ASP A 3 -5.95 28.54 20.18
CA ASP A 3 -6.74 27.65 19.32
C ASP A 3 -6.21 27.78 17.90
N THR A 4 -5.20 26.97 17.57
CA THR A 4 -4.75 26.85 16.20
C THR A 4 -5.85 26.15 15.40
N ASN A 5 -6.61 26.92 14.62
CA ASN A 5 -7.51 26.47 13.53
C ASN A 5 -6.77 25.71 12.41
N GLN A 6 -5.61 25.11 12.69
CA GLN A 6 -4.89 24.28 11.74
C GLN A 6 -5.57 22.92 11.68
N LEU A 7 -5.96 22.50 10.46
CA LEU A 7 -6.26 21.10 10.22
C LEU A 7 -5.08 20.27 10.72
N ASN A 8 -5.35 19.26 11.54
CA ASN A 8 -4.32 18.34 12.03
C ASN A 8 -3.91 17.38 10.90
N TRP A 9 -3.35 17.95 9.83
CA TRP A 9 -2.83 17.24 8.68
C TRP A 9 -1.41 16.77 8.99
N GLN A 10 -1.30 15.76 9.84
CA GLN A 10 -0.03 15.08 10.04
C GLN A 10 0.12 14.00 8.97
N ARG A 11 1.07 14.19 8.06
CA ARG A 11 1.61 13.03 7.32
C ARG A 11 2.20 12.11 8.38
N THR A 12 1.73 10.87 8.44
CA THR A 12 2.30 9.87 9.35
C THR A 12 3.80 9.78 9.07
N ASN A 13 4.63 10.20 10.03
CA ASN A 13 6.07 10.06 9.93
C ASN A 13 6.41 8.59 10.17
N LEU A 14 6.60 7.85 9.07
CA LEU A 14 6.96 6.43 9.12
C LEU A 14 8.47 6.21 9.13
N GLU A 15 9.28 7.27 9.05
CA GLU A 15 10.74 7.18 9.10
C GLU A 15 11.25 7.15 10.54
N ASN A 16 10.57 7.84 11.46
CA ASN A 16 10.95 7.94 12.87
C ASN A 16 9.80 7.50 13.79
N ILE A 17 9.58 6.19 13.91
CA ILE A 17 8.59 5.62 14.82
C ILE A 17 9.24 5.42 16.19
N GLU A 18 8.77 6.16 17.21
CA GLU A 18 9.28 6.03 18.59
C GLU A 18 8.69 4.81 19.30
N THR A 19 7.37 4.61 19.18
CA THR A 19 6.65 3.50 19.83
C THR A 19 6.03 2.56 18.79
N ALA A 20 6.45 1.30 18.82
CA ALA A 20 5.87 0.27 17.94
C ALA A 20 4.35 0.17 18.14
N TRP A 21 3.63 0.04 17.02
CA TRP A 21 2.16 -0.06 16.98
C TRP A 21 1.37 1.12 17.55
N GLU A 22 1.99 2.27 17.82
CA GLU A 22 1.24 3.45 18.25
C GLU A 22 0.21 3.86 17.19
N GLY A 23 -1.03 4.04 17.63
CA GLY A 23 -2.13 4.39 16.73
C GLY A 23 -2.62 3.24 15.85
N ASP A 24 -2.32 1.97 16.17
CA ASP A 24 -2.90 0.81 15.49
C ASP A 24 -4.44 0.81 15.58
N LEU A 25 -5.09 0.80 14.42
CA LEU A 25 -6.55 0.79 14.30
C LEU A 25 -7.08 -0.57 13.81
N TRP A 26 -6.23 -1.49 13.34
CA TRP A 26 -6.65 -2.74 12.69
C TRP A 26 -6.10 -4.01 13.33
N ASP A 27 -5.71 -3.93 14.61
CA ASP A 27 -5.14 -5.08 15.33
C ASP A 27 -3.95 -5.68 14.54
N ARG A 28 -3.18 -4.79 13.91
CA ARG A 28 -1.95 -5.10 13.17
C ARG A 28 -0.87 -5.61 14.12
N LYS A 29 -0.85 -5.11 15.35
CA LYS A 29 0.04 -5.56 16.41
C LYS A 29 -0.02 -7.07 16.61
N ARG A 30 -1.22 -7.66 16.60
CA ARG A 30 -1.37 -9.12 16.75
C ARG A 30 -0.63 -9.87 15.64
N LEU A 31 -0.80 -9.46 14.38
CA LEU A 31 -0.09 -10.09 13.26
C LEU A 31 1.41 -9.87 13.37
N GLY A 32 1.87 -8.66 13.71
CA GLY A 32 3.29 -8.36 13.90
C GLY A 32 3.95 -9.22 14.97
N ILE A 33 3.29 -9.44 16.11
CA ILE A 33 3.77 -10.35 17.15
C ILE A 33 3.81 -11.80 16.64
N GLN A 34 2.80 -12.26 15.90
CA GLN A 34 2.78 -13.61 15.33
C GLN A 34 3.92 -13.83 14.33
N LEU A 35 4.19 -12.84 13.47
CA LEU A 35 5.29 -12.89 12.51
C LEU A 35 6.65 -12.86 13.18
N THR A 36 6.85 -12.01 14.19
CA THR A 36 8.10 -11.96 14.97
C THR A 36 8.41 -13.34 15.58
N ASN A 37 7.43 -13.91 16.29
CA ASN A 37 7.58 -15.25 16.86
C ASN A 37 7.84 -16.33 15.80
N TYR A 38 7.26 -16.20 14.60
CA TYR A 38 7.51 -17.14 13.51
C TYR A 38 8.94 -17.02 12.97
N VAL A 39 9.41 -15.79 12.72
CA VAL A 39 10.77 -15.46 12.29
C VAL A 39 11.80 -16.00 13.28
N ASP A 40 11.60 -15.81 14.58
CA ASP A 40 12.49 -16.31 15.64
C ASP A 40 12.71 -17.83 15.62
N ARG A 41 11.73 -18.59 15.10
CA ARG A 41 11.81 -20.05 15.03
C ARG A 41 12.41 -20.57 13.72
N LEU A 42 12.62 -19.72 12.72
CA LEU A 42 13.19 -20.14 11.44
C LEU A 42 14.68 -20.49 11.62
N GLN A 43 15.01 -21.74 11.31
CA GLN A 43 16.39 -22.27 11.35
C GLN A 43 17.07 -22.26 9.97
N CYS A 44 16.39 -21.72 8.95
CA CYS A 44 16.86 -21.63 7.58
C CYS A 44 16.72 -20.19 7.06
N GLY A 45 17.31 -19.92 5.90
CA GLY A 45 16.95 -18.73 5.13
C GLY A 45 15.50 -18.85 4.66
N ALA A 46 14.81 -17.72 4.57
CA ALA A 46 13.42 -17.72 4.11
C ALA A 46 13.07 -16.42 3.40
N VAL A 47 12.20 -16.52 2.39
CA VAL A 47 11.58 -15.40 1.70
C VAL A 47 10.07 -15.44 1.93
N LEU A 48 9.59 -14.50 2.73
CA LEU A 48 8.17 -14.33 3.05
C LEU A 48 7.59 -13.24 2.14
N ALA A 49 6.37 -13.44 1.62
CA ALA A 49 5.65 -12.40 0.89
C ALA A 49 4.51 -11.84 1.73
N LEU A 50 4.50 -10.54 2.00
CA LEU A 50 3.37 -9.83 2.59
C LEU A 50 2.51 -9.23 1.48
N ASP A 51 1.39 -9.90 1.15
CA ASP A 51 0.49 -9.48 0.07
C ASP A 51 -0.65 -8.59 0.58
N ALA A 52 -0.83 -7.43 -0.06
CA ALA A 52 -2.00 -6.58 0.11
C ALA A 52 -2.17 -5.63 -1.08
N ARG A 53 -3.38 -5.12 -1.28
CA ARG A 53 -3.67 -4.11 -2.30
C ARG A 53 -3.05 -2.75 -1.96
N TRP A 54 -3.12 -1.81 -2.90
CA TRP A 54 -2.73 -0.43 -2.64
C TRP A 54 -3.70 0.26 -1.67
N GLY A 55 -3.14 0.96 -0.69
CA GLY A 55 -3.93 1.68 0.31
C GLY A 55 -4.41 0.83 1.50
N GLU A 56 -3.90 -0.40 1.65
CA GLU A 56 -4.24 -1.31 2.77
C GLU A 56 -3.29 -1.19 3.97
N GLY A 57 -2.32 -0.29 3.92
CA GLY A 57 -1.42 0.00 5.04
C GLY A 57 -0.22 -0.94 5.15
N LYS A 58 0.23 -1.53 4.03
CA LYS A 58 1.45 -2.35 3.96
C LYS A 58 2.67 -1.66 4.58
N THR A 59 3.04 -0.49 4.04
CA THR A 59 4.15 0.33 4.54
C THR A 59 3.99 0.71 6.01
N TRP A 60 2.77 1.07 6.45
CA TRP A 60 2.49 1.34 7.87
C TRP A 60 2.79 0.09 8.72
N PHE A 61 2.28 -1.07 8.31
CA PHE A 61 2.49 -2.34 9.02
C PHE A 61 3.97 -2.66 9.14
N VAL A 62 4.71 -2.69 8.03
CA VAL A 62 6.11 -3.12 8.07
C VAL A 62 7.05 -2.11 8.72
N ARG A 63 6.73 -0.82 8.72
CA ARG A 63 7.49 0.20 9.48
C ARG A 63 7.26 0.08 10.98
N HIS A 64 6.03 -0.14 11.43
CA HIS A 64 5.78 -0.42 12.85
C HIS A 64 6.33 -1.81 13.26
N TRP A 65 6.34 -2.78 12.34
CA TRP A 65 6.94 -4.08 12.59
C TRP A 65 8.46 -4.00 12.66
N GLN A 66 9.11 -3.20 11.80
CA GLN A 66 10.53 -2.89 11.89
C GLN A 66 10.86 -2.38 13.29
N LYS A 67 10.14 -1.35 13.76
CA LYS A 67 10.36 -0.80 15.10
C LYS A 67 10.13 -1.85 16.21
N HIS A 68 9.12 -2.70 16.06
CA HIS A 68 8.86 -3.79 17.00
C HIS A 68 9.99 -4.82 17.05
N LEU A 69 10.54 -5.19 15.89
CA LEU A 69 11.67 -6.11 15.79
C LEU A 69 12.94 -5.50 16.41
N GLU A 70 13.18 -4.21 16.19
CA GLU A 70 14.27 -3.45 16.83
C GLU A 70 14.12 -3.42 18.37
N ASP A 71 12.90 -3.19 18.88
CA ASP A 71 12.60 -3.26 20.33
C ASP A 71 12.83 -4.67 20.92
N GLU A 72 12.69 -5.69 20.08
CA GLU A 72 12.96 -7.11 20.39
C GLU A 72 14.41 -7.51 20.05
N ASN A 73 15.33 -6.55 19.88
CA ASN A 73 16.76 -6.75 19.62
C ASN A 73 17.10 -7.53 18.32
N HIS A 74 16.28 -7.43 17.28
CA HIS A 74 16.67 -7.89 15.95
C HIS A 74 17.54 -6.86 15.24
N ASN A 75 18.46 -7.35 14.42
CA ASN A 75 18.97 -6.56 13.29
C ASN A 75 17.89 -6.52 12.21
N VAL A 76 17.51 -5.31 11.79
CA VAL A 76 16.44 -5.11 10.81
C VAL A 76 16.90 -4.14 9.74
N ILE A 77 16.55 -4.46 8.50
CA ILE A 77 16.75 -3.60 7.33
C ILE A 77 15.38 -3.31 6.75
N TYR A 78 15.11 -2.04 6.48
CA TYR A 78 14.01 -1.62 5.63
C TYR A 78 14.60 -1.05 4.34
N LEU A 79 14.27 -1.67 3.22
CA LEU A 79 14.66 -1.23 1.89
C LEU A 79 13.41 -0.87 1.09
N ASP A 80 13.29 0.40 0.70
CA ASP A 80 12.35 0.82 -0.35
C ASP A 80 12.97 0.46 -1.71
N ALA A 81 12.46 -0.60 -2.34
CA ALA A 81 12.99 -1.08 -3.61
C ALA A 81 12.75 -0.08 -4.74
N PHE A 82 11.63 0.64 -4.72
CA PHE A 82 11.29 1.63 -5.74
C PHE A 82 12.19 2.84 -5.65
N ALA A 83 12.52 3.30 -4.44
CA ALA A 83 13.46 4.41 -4.25
C ALA A 83 14.88 4.10 -4.75
N ASN A 84 15.24 2.81 -4.87
CA ASN A 84 16.56 2.36 -5.29
C ASN A 84 16.59 1.76 -6.71
N ASP A 85 15.46 1.79 -7.44
CA ASP A 85 15.35 1.13 -8.74
C ASP A 85 16.10 1.85 -9.87
N TYR A 86 16.70 3.02 -9.58
CA TYR A 86 17.61 3.74 -10.47
C TYR A 86 18.99 3.07 -10.58
N LEU A 87 19.35 2.21 -9.61
CA LEU A 87 20.60 1.45 -9.64
C LEU A 87 20.49 0.27 -10.61
N GLU A 88 21.63 -0.09 -11.21
CA GLU A 88 21.64 -1.14 -12.23
C GLU A 88 21.48 -2.55 -11.65
N ASP A 89 22.08 -2.89 -10.51
CA ASP A 89 21.99 -4.24 -9.92
C ASP A 89 21.54 -4.19 -8.45
N PRO A 90 20.42 -4.85 -8.10
CA PRO A 90 19.94 -4.97 -6.72
C PRO A 90 20.95 -5.61 -5.74
N PHE A 91 21.90 -6.42 -6.22
CA PHE A 91 22.93 -7.03 -5.38
C PHE A 91 23.72 -6.00 -4.59
N LEU A 92 24.09 -4.89 -5.24
CA LEU A 92 24.85 -3.80 -4.60
C LEU A 92 24.04 -3.19 -3.45
N VAL A 93 22.76 -2.92 -3.71
CA VAL A 93 21.82 -2.33 -2.74
C VAL A 93 21.66 -3.23 -1.51
N ILE A 94 21.34 -4.50 -1.72
CA ILE A 94 21.16 -5.45 -0.61
C ILE A 94 22.46 -5.60 0.18
N SER A 95 23.60 -5.72 -0.52
CA SER A 95 24.90 -5.87 0.14
C SER A 95 25.29 -4.63 0.95
N SER A 96 25.01 -3.42 0.46
CA SER A 96 25.30 -2.18 1.19
C SER A 96 24.41 -2.01 2.42
N GLU A 97 23.13 -2.38 2.33
CA GLU A 97 22.21 -2.32 3.47
C GLU A 97 22.59 -3.34 4.55
N ILE A 98 22.89 -4.59 4.16
CA ILE A 98 23.39 -5.62 5.09
C ILE A 98 24.66 -5.16 5.77
N THR A 99 25.60 -4.63 4.99
CA THR A 99 26.85 -4.09 5.52
C THR A 99 26.59 -3.00 6.56
N SER A 100 25.70 -2.05 6.26
CA SER A 100 25.44 -0.88 7.11
C SER A 100 24.69 -1.25 8.39
N CYS A 101 23.79 -2.23 8.30
CA CYS A 101 23.08 -2.79 9.44
C CYS A 101 24.03 -3.55 10.37
N LEU A 102 24.75 -4.55 9.84
CA LEU A 102 25.63 -5.41 10.63
C LEU A 102 26.89 -4.68 11.15
N ALA A 103 27.30 -3.56 10.54
CA ALA A 103 28.37 -2.73 11.10
C ALA A 103 28.04 -2.14 12.48
N LYS A 104 26.75 -2.07 12.86
CA LYS A 104 26.28 -1.54 14.14
C LYS A 104 26.10 -2.61 15.22
N ASP A 105 26.24 -3.89 14.87
CA ASP A 105 26.09 -5.01 15.80
C ASP A 105 27.46 -5.38 16.38
N ASP A 106 27.58 -5.35 17.71
CA ASP A 106 28.83 -5.57 18.43
C ASP A 106 29.42 -6.97 18.20
N ASN A 107 28.60 -7.99 17.93
CA ASN A 107 29.05 -9.37 17.72
C ASN A 107 29.75 -9.58 16.38
N VAL A 108 29.43 -8.75 15.38
CA VAL A 108 29.88 -8.93 13.99
C VAL A 108 30.66 -7.75 13.41
N SER A 109 30.58 -6.56 14.02
CA SER A 109 31.23 -5.33 13.55
C SER A 109 32.73 -5.50 13.27
N SER A 110 33.44 -6.32 14.03
CA SER A 110 34.88 -6.57 13.83
C SER A 110 35.23 -7.32 12.54
N HIS A 111 34.26 -8.03 11.93
CA HIS A 111 34.43 -8.81 10.70
C HIS A 111 33.81 -8.12 9.47
N ILE A 112 33.16 -6.96 9.65
CA ILE A 112 32.38 -6.32 8.59
C ILE A 112 33.23 -5.86 7.41
N ASN A 113 34.50 -5.51 7.63
CA ASN A 113 35.40 -5.09 6.55
C ASN A 113 35.75 -6.25 5.62
N THR A 114 35.94 -7.45 6.16
CA THR A 114 36.12 -8.67 5.34
C THR A 114 34.90 -8.90 4.46
N PHE A 115 33.69 -8.80 5.03
CA PHE A 115 32.47 -8.93 4.24
C PHE A 115 32.34 -7.87 3.15
N LYS A 116 32.65 -6.60 3.45
CA LYS A 116 32.67 -5.52 2.43
C LYS A 116 33.58 -5.87 1.25
N GLU A 117 34.78 -6.38 1.52
CA GLU A 117 35.71 -6.80 0.46
C GLU A 117 35.15 -7.95 -0.37
N LYS A 118 34.55 -8.97 0.27
CA LYS A 118 33.94 -10.10 -0.44
C LYS A 118 32.70 -9.68 -1.24
N ALA A 119 31.88 -8.78 -0.71
CA ALA A 119 30.72 -8.23 -1.40
C ALA A 119 31.14 -7.40 -2.62
N ALA A 120 32.20 -6.59 -2.51
CA ALA A 120 32.75 -5.84 -3.63
C ALA A 120 33.29 -6.76 -4.74
N ALA A 121 34.03 -7.82 -4.37
CA ALA A 121 34.51 -8.82 -5.32
C ALA A 121 33.36 -9.59 -5.99
N ALA A 122 32.35 -9.99 -5.23
CA ALA A 122 31.15 -10.63 -5.75
C ALA A 122 30.38 -9.72 -6.72
N TYR A 123 30.23 -8.44 -6.38
CA TYR A 123 29.60 -7.47 -7.28
C TYR A 123 30.38 -7.33 -8.59
N GLN A 124 31.71 -7.25 -8.54
CA GLN A 124 32.56 -7.21 -9.73
C GLN A 124 32.41 -8.46 -10.60
N ALA A 125 32.31 -9.64 -10.01
CA ALA A 125 32.06 -10.90 -10.71
C ALA A 125 30.67 -10.99 -11.37
N LEU A 126 29.69 -10.20 -10.91
CA LEU A 126 28.35 -10.13 -11.50
C LEU A 126 28.25 -9.13 -12.66
N LEU A 127 29.22 -8.22 -12.80
CA LEU A 127 29.25 -7.26 -13.90
C LEU A 127 29.61 -7.97 -15.22
N PRO A 128 29.00 -7.58 -16.35
CA PRO A 128 29.36 -8.14 -17.63
C PRO A 128 30.86 -7.92 -17.90
N SER A 129 31.57 -9.01 -18.21
CA SER A 129 32.98 -8.98 -18.57
C SER A 129 33.16 -8.21 -19.88
N LEU A 130 33.40 -6.90 -19.80
CA LEU A 130 33.82 -6.08 -20.95
C LEU A 130 35.30 -6.37 -21.22
N PRO A 131 35.67 -6.95 -22.37
CA PRO A 131 37.08 -7.17 -22.69
C PRO A 131 37.78 -5.81 -22.69
N LYS A 132 38.90 -5.69 -21.96
CA LYS A 132 39.69 -4.44 -21.93
C LYS A 132 40.02 -3.93 -23.34
N VAL A 133 40.17 -4.82 -24.32
CA VAL A 133 40.37 -4.50 -25.74
C VAL A 133 39.25 -3.63 -26.32
N LEU A 134 37.98 -3.87 -25.96
CA LEU A 134 36.86 -3.05 -26.43
C LEU A 134 36.89 -1.64 -25.80
N LEU A 135 37.38 -1.52 -24.56
CA LEU A 135 37.60 -0.23 -23.89
C LEU A 135 38.79 0.53 -24.49
N THR A 136 39.91 -0.13 -24.81
CA THR A 136 41.06 0.52 -25.46
C THR A 136 40.77 0.91 -26.92
N LEU A 137 39.92 0.15 -27.62
CA LEU A 137 39.44 0.51 -28.96
C LEU A 137 38.40 1.64 -28.93
N GLY A 138 37.53 1.68 -27.91
CA GLY A 138 36.52 2.73 -27.74
C GLY A 138 37.07 4.07 -27.22
N LEU A 139 38.07 4.06 -26.34
CA LEU A 139 38.66 5.28 -25.77
C LEU A 139 39.50 6.09 -26.76
N ASN A 140 40.04 5.45 -27.81
CA ASN A 140 40.77 6.16 -28.87
C ASN A 140 39.84 6.82 -29.92
N LEU A 141 38.51 6.68 -29.79
CA LEU A 141 37.53 7.23 -30.74
C LEU A 141 36.78 8.46 -30.20
N ILE A 142 37.07 8.91 -28.98
CA ILE A 142 36.36 10.04 -28.34
C ILE A 142 37.00 11.40 -28.68
N SER A 143 38.16 11.43 -29.35
CA SER A 143 38.69 12.65 -29.96
C SER A 143 38.16 12.84 -31.40
N GLY A 144 36.93 13.35 -31.53
CA GLY A 144 36.40 13.82 -32.81
C GLY A 144 35.09 13.15 -33.22
N GLY A 145 33.98 13.84 -32.98
CA GLY A 145 32.63 13.31 -33.15
C GLY A 145 32.26 12.97 -34.59
N VAL A 146 31.96 11.69 -34.84
CA VAL A 146 31.07 11.20 -35.91
C VAL A 146 30.49 9.84 -35.44
N LEU A 147 29.49 9.85 -34.56
CA LEU A 147 28.85 8.61 -34.07
C LEU A 147 27.87 7.97 -35.08
N GLY A 148 27.55 8.66 -36.17
CA GLY A 148 26.49 8.22 -37.10
C GLY A 148 26.90 7.24 -38.20
N THR A 149 28.19 7.14 -38.56
CA THR A 149 28.60 6.45 -39.80
C THR A 149 29.25 5.07 -39.60
N LEU A 150 29.66 4.72 -38.38
CA LEU A 150 30.44 3.50 -38.11
C LEU A 150 29.59 2.27 -37.77
N ALA A 151 28.34 2.44 -37.32
CA ALA A 151 27.41 1.31 -37.20
C ALA A 151 27.17 0.62 -38.55
N GLN A 152 27.30 1.38 -39.64
CA GLN A 152 27.11 0.89 -41.00
C GLN A 152 28.37 0.22 -41.57
N GLN A 153 29.56 0.68 -41.21
CA GLN A 153 30.83 0.05 -41.65
C GLN A 153 31.18 -1.24 -40.89
N ALA A 154 30.71 -1.38 -39.63
CA ALA A 154 30.86 -2.63 -38.89
C ALA A 154 30.05 -3.78 -39.53
N TYR A 155 28.92 -3.46 -40.18
CA TYR A 155 28.08 -4.43 -40.87
C TYR A 155 28.69 -4.92 -42.19
N GLU A 156 29.39 -4.05 -42.94
CA GLU A 156 30.04 -4.40 -44.20
C GLU A 156 31.41 -5.10 -44.03
N THR A 157 32.07 -4.92 -42.88
CA THR A 157 33.35 -5.59 -42.59
C THR A 157 33.16 -7.05 -42.14
N GLY A 158 31.97 -7.41 -41.66
CA GLY A 158 31.64 -8.77 -41.20
C GLY A 158 31.66 -9.84 -42.30
N GLU A 159 31.48 -9.46 -43.57
CA GLU A 159 31.41 -10.42 -44.69
C GLU A 159 32.78 -10.73 -45.33
N LYS A 160 33.84 -9.96 -45.07
CA LYS A 160 35.17 -10.15 -45.70
C LYS A 160 36.23 -10.77 -44.80
N VAL A 161 35.94 -11.00 -43.52
CA VAL A 161 36.90 -11.52 -42.55
C VAL A 161 36.91 -13.06 -42.47
N ILE A 162 35.94 -13.72 -43.11
CA ILE A 162 35.73 -15.18 -42.96
C ILE A 162 36.69 -16.03 -43.81
N GLU A 163 37.34 -15.47 -44.85
CA GLU A 163 38.06 -16.31 -45.84
C GLU A 163 39.58 -16.36 -45.74
N SER A 164 40.23 -15.73 -44.75
CA SER A 164 41.70 -15.79 -44.65
C SER A 164 42.26 -15.56 -43.23
N ALA A 165 42.12 -16.54 -42.33
CA ALA A 165 43.01 -16.76 -41.18
C ALA A 165 42.49 -17.93 -40.31
N SER A 166 42.88 -19.17 -40.63
CA SER A 166 42.31 -20.36 -39.96
C SER A 166 42.97 -20.73 -38.62
N ASP A 167 44.20 -20.27 -38.33
CA ASP A 167 44.95 -20.84 -37.19
C ASP A 167 45.14 -19.84 -36.03
N GLU A 168 45.57 -18.60 -36.29
CA GLU A 168 45.75 -17.58 -35.24
C GLU A 168 44.44 -17.03 -34.64
N ILE A 169 43.36 -16.99 -35.44
CA ILE A 169 42.03 -16.59 -34.96
C ILE A 169 41.39 -17.74 -34.17
N GLY A 170 41.61 -18.99 -34.59
CA GLY A 170 41.16 -20.18 -33.87
C GLY A 170 41.78 -20.27 -32.47
N GLU A 171 43.10 -20.05 -32.34
CA GLU A 171 43.76 -20.00 -31.04
C GLU A 171 43.29 -18.82 -30.18
N LYS A 172 43.13 -17.61 -30.73
CA LYS A 172 42.63 -16.45 -29.96
C LYS A 172 41.17 -16.59 -29.53
N ILE A 173 40.32 -17.22 -30.34
CA ILE A 173 38.95 -17.56 -29.96
C ILE A 173 38.96 -18.63 -28.87
N LYS A 174 39.81 -19.65 -29.00
CA LYS A 174 39.96 -20.70 -27.99
C LYS A 174 40.50 -20.16 -26.66
N GLU A 175 41.55 -19.33 -26.68
CA GLU A 175 42.06 -18.61 -25.51
C GLU A 175 41.00 -17.68 -24.92
N SER A 176 40.21 -16.98 -25.74
CA SER A 176 39.12 -16.14 -25.25
C SER A 176 37.97 -16.96 -24.65
N ILE A 177 37.72 -18.18 -25.13
CA ILE A 177 36.73 -19.11 -24.58
C ILE A 177 37.26 -19.73 -23.29
N GLU A 178 38.52 -20.20 -23.26
CA GLU A 178 39.20 -20.73 -22.09
C GLU A 178 39.32 -19.67 -20.99
N ALA A 179 39.77 -18.45 -21.31
CA ALA A 179 39.80 -17.34 -20.37
C ALA A 179 38.40 -16.96 -19.86
N LYS A 180 37.35 -17.10 -20.69
CA LYS A 180 35.96 -16.89 -20.25
C LYS A 180 35.44 -18.03 -19.37
N ILE A 181 35.87 -19.27 -19.61
CA ILE A 181 35.57 -20.44 -18.77
C ILE A 181 36.30 -20.34 -17.43
N GLU A 182 37.59 -20.03 -17.42
CA GLU A 182 38.39 -19.83 -16.20
C GLU A 182 37.90 -18.61 -15.41
N SER A 183 37.57 -17.49 -16.08
CA SER A 183 36.91 -16.34 -15.46
C SER A 183 35.59 -16.77 -14.82
N HIS A 184 34.79 -17.56 -15.52
CA HIS A 184 33.51 -18.03 -14.98
C HIS A 184 33.67 -18.96 -13.76
N GLU A 185 34.68 -19.83 -13.73
CA GLU A 185 35.00 -20.62 -12.53
C GLU A 185 35.48 -19.75 -11.37
N ALA A 186 36.33 -18.76 -11.64
CA ALA A 186 36.80 -17.80 -10.64
C ALA A 186 35.64 -16.94 -10.09
N ASP A 187 34.72 -16.49 -10.95
CA ASP A 187 33.51 -15.75 -10.58
C ASP A 187 32.61 -16.60 -9.68
N LYS A 188 32.36 -17.86 -10.06
CA LYS A 188 31.58 -18.79 -9.24
C LYS A 188 32.20 -19.00 -7.86
N ASN A 189 33.51 -19.18 -7.78
CA ASN A 189 34.22 -19.31 -6.51
C ASN A 189 34.12 -18.03 -5.67
N THR A 190 34.22 -16.85 -6.29
CA THR A 190 34.06 -15.56 -5.61
C THR A 190 32.67 -15.44 -4.98
N LEU A 191 31.62 -15.84 -5.71
CA LEU A 191 30.24 -15.84 -5.21
C LEU A 191 30.03 -16.85 -4.06
N LEU A 192 30.70 -18.01 -4.10
CA LEU A 192 30.67 -18.98 -3.01
C LEU A 192 31.35 -18.44 -1.74
N VAL A 193 32.51 -17.80 -1.87
CA VAL A 193 33.22 -17.18 -0.74
C VAL A 193 32.38 -16.07 -0.12
N PHE A 194 31.71 -15.25 -0.94
CA PHE A 194 30.77 -14.24 -0.44
C PHE A 194 29.65 -14.86 0.41
N LYS A 195 29.01 -15.92 -0.08
CA LYS A 195 27.96 -16.62 0.67
C LYS A 195 28.45 -17.19 2.00
N GLN A 196 29.65 -17.78 1.99
CA GLN A 196 30.26 -18.34 3.19
C GLN A 196 30.54 -17.27 4.24
N GLU A 197 31.08 -16.12 3.82
CA GLU A 197 31.32 -14.98 4.71
C GLU A 197 30.00 -14.46 5.29
N LEU A 198 28.97 -14.28 4.46
CA LEU A 198 27.66 -13.84 4.92
C LEU A 198 27.04 -14.84 5.92
N ALA A 199 27.17 -16.15 5.66
CA ALA A 199 26.70 -17.19 6.58
C ALA A 199 27.44 -17.15 7.93
N GLN A 200 28.75 -16.91 7.94
CA GLN A 200 29.53 -16.78 9.17
C GLN A 200 29.12 -15.55 9.98
N LEU A 201 28.80 -14.43 9.31
CA LEU A 201 28.27 -13.25 9.99
C LEU A 201 26.87 -13.54 10.57
N ALA A 202 25.98 -14.12 9.76
CA ALA A 202 24.62 -14.44 10.20
C ALA A 202 24.59 -15.41 11.39
N ASP A 203 25.48 -16.41 11.41
CA ASP A 203 25.57 -17.39 12.50
C ASP A 203 25.91 -16.77 13.86
N LYS A 204 26.72 -15.70 13.86
CA LYS A 204 27.10 -14.93 15.06
C LYS A 204 25.99 -14.05 15.61
N LEU A 205 24.90 -13.84 14.86
CA LEU A 205 23.76 -13.05 15.33
C LEU A 205 22.95 -13.85 16.37
N GLU A 206 22.56 -13.18 17.45
CA GLU A 206 21.66 -13.75 18.47
C GLU A 206 20.28 -14.04 17.90
N LYS A 207 19.77 -13.13 17.06
CA LYS A 207 18.48 -13.22 16.38
C LYS A 207 18.62 -13.17 14.85
N PRO A 208 17.67 -13.74 14.09
CA PRO A 208 17.68 -13.63 12.64
C PRO A 208 17.68 -12.17 12.16
N LEU A 209 18.50 -11.88 11.15
CA LEU A 209 18.46 -10.64 10.39
C LEU A 209 17.18 -10.61 9.55
N VAL A 210 16.36 -9.58 9.75
CA VAL A 210 15.12 -9.39 8.97
C VAL A 210 15.32 -8.30 7.93
N VAL A 211 15.14 -8.63 6.66
CA VAL A 211 15.26 -7.69 5.54
C VAL A 211 13.91 -7.46 4.90
N ILE A 212 13.30 -6.32 5.20
CA ILE A 212 12.01 -5.89 4.66
C ILE A 212 12.26 -5.15 3.34
N ILE A 213 11.68 -5.65 2.26
CA ILE A 213 11.72 -5.05 0.92
C ILE A 213 10.32 -4.49 0.63
N ASP A 214 10.15 -3.16 0.68
CA ASP A 214 8.87 -2.50 0.38
C ASP A 214 8.81 -1.90 -1.03
N GLU A 215 7.59 -1.65 -1.50
CA GLU A 215 7.26 -1.04 -2.79
C GLU A 215 7.78 -1.83 -4.02
N LEU A 216 7.97 -3.15 -3.87
CA LEU A 216 8.47 -4.02 -4.95
C LEU A 216 7.59 -3.99 -6.21
N ASP A 217 6.27 -3.87 -6.05
CA ASP A 217 5.32 -3.83 -7.15
C ASP A 217 5.27 -2.47 -7.89
N ARG A 218 6.09 -1.49 -7.48
CA ARG A 218 6.25 -0.20 -8.18
C ARG A 218 7.57 -0.07 -8.94
N CYS A 219 8.54 -0.93 -8.68
CA CYS A 219 9.83 -0.94 -9.36
C CYS A 219 9.69 -1.13 -10.87
N ARG A 220 10.69 -0.66 -11.62
CA ARG A 220 10.93 -1.10 -13.00
C ARG A 220 10.93 -2.65 -13.06
N PRO A 221 10.22 -3.29 -14.03
CA PRO A 221 10.09 -4.74 -14.05
C PRO A 221 11.42 -5.51 -14.04
N ASP A 222 12.42 -5.02 -14.77
CA ASP A 222 13.75 -5.64 -14.84
C ASP A 222 14.47 -5.62 -13.48
N PHE A 223 14.41 -4.50 -12.77
CA PHE A 223 15.02 -4.35 -11.44
C PHE A 223 14.33 -5.26 -10.42
N ALA A 224 12.99 -5.26 -10.41
CA ALA A 224 12.20 -6.00 -9.43
C ALA A 224 12.39 -7.52 -9.56
N ILE A 225 12.44 -8.02 -10.80
CA ILE A 225 12.68 -9.43 -11.10
C ILE A 225 14.12 -9.81 -10.73
N ARG A 226 15.11 -9.00 -11.13
CA ARG A 226 16.50 -9.23 -10.71
C ARG A 226 16.64 -9.21 -9.19
N LEU A 227 15.88 -8.39 -8.48
CA LEU A 227 15.96 -8.30 -7.02
C LEU A 227 15.57 -9.62 -6.36
N ILE A 228 14.43 -10.22 -6.73
CA ILE A 228 14.00 -11.51 -6.17
C ILE A 228 14.93 -12.65 -6.59
N GLU A 229 15.50 -12.59 -7.81
CA GLU A 229 16.52 -13.54 -8.27
C GLU A 229 17.81 -13.41 -7.45
N ARG A 230 18.30 -12.18 -7.22
CA ARG A 230 19.49 -11.94 -6.40
C ARG A 230 19.27 -12.45 -4.96
N ILE A 231 18.11 -12.18 -4.35
CA ILE A 231 17.76 -12.72 -3.03
C ILE A 231 17.89 -14.24 -3.02
N LYS A 232 17.20 -14.93 -3.93
CA LYS A 232 17.19 -16.39 -3.94
C LYS A 232 18.55 -16.99 -4.26
N HIS A 233 19.31 -16.38 -5.15
CA HIS A 233 20.59 -16.92 -5.59
C HIS A 233 21.75 -16.60 -4.66
N PHE A 234 21.75 -15.48 -3.94
CA PHE A 234 22.92 -15.02 -3.17
C PHE A 234 22.68 -14.90 -1.67
N PHE A 235 21.44 -14.71 -1.25
CA PHE A 235 21.11 -14.37 0.15
C PHE A 235 20.22 -15.41 0.83
N ASP A 236 20.00 -16.58 0.21
CA ASP A 236 19.40 -17.75 0.86
C ASP A 236 20.38 -18.36 1.88
N ILE A 237 20.45 -17.72 3.06
CA ILE A 237 21.41 -17.98 4.13
C ILE A 237 20.64 -18.19 5.44
N PRO A 238 20.97 -19.24 6.24
CA PRO A 238 20.39 -19.43 7.57
C PRO A 238 20.47 -18.17 8.44
N LYS A 239 19.43 -17.89 9.22
CA LYS A 239 19.26 -16.66 10.03
C LYS A 239 19.14 -15.36 9.22
N ILE A 240 18.90 -15.41 7.91
CA ILE A 240 18.48 -14.24 7.13
C ILE A 240 17.08 -14.46 6.57
N VAL A 241 16.15 -13.58 6.93
CA VAL A 241 14.75 -13.66 6.51
C VAL A 241 14.41 -12.43 5.69
N PHE A 242 14.06 -12.64 4.42
CA PHE A 242 13.54 -11.59 3.54
C PHE A 242 12.04 -11.51 3.64
N VAL A 243 11.49 -10.30 3.66
CA VAL A 243 10.06 -10.03 3.65
C VAL A 243 9.76 -9.13 2.45
N LEU A 244 9.20 -9.70 1.39
CA LEU A 244 8.79 -9.01 0.19
C LEU A 244 7.39 -8.43 0.39
N VAL A 245 7.29 -7.11 0.47
CA VAL A 245 6.02 -6.41 0.63
C VAL A 245 5.53 -5.96 -0.73
N MET A 246 4.41 -6.51 -1.17
CA MET A 246 3.95 -6.31 -2.55
C MET A 246 2.43 -6.32 -2.68
N ASN A 247 1.94 -5.86 -3.81
CA ASN A 247 0.66 -6.28 -4.36
C ASN A 247 0.91 -7.42 -5.35
N LYS A 248 0.68 -8.67 -4.93
CA LYS A 248 1.01 -9.87 -5.71
C LYS A 248 0.41 -9.84 -7.11
N LYS A 249 -0.84 -9.39 -7.23
CA LYS A 249 -1.52 -9.30 -8.54
C LYS A 249 -0.80 -8.32 -9.48
N GLN A 250 -0.35 -7.17 -8.98
CA GLN A 250 0.38 -6.20 -9.81
C GLN A 250 1.76 -6.72 -10.16
N PHE A 251 2.44 -7.36 -9.21
CA PHE A 251 3.77 -7.93 -9.46
C PHE A 251 3.75 -9.06 -10.49
N ILE A 252 2.71 -9.92 -10.47
CA ILE A 252 2.46 -10.92 -11.53
C ILE A 252 2.34 -10.26 -12.90
N MET A 253 1.68 -9.10 -13.02
CA MET A 253 1.59 -8.38 -14.29
C MET A 253 2.97 -7.86 -14.76
N SER A 254 3.85 -7.46 -13.85
CA SER A 254 5.23 -7.07 -14.17
C SER A 254 6.04 -8.25 -14.72
N ILE A 255 5.96 -9.43 -14.09
CA ILE A 255 6.59 -10.67 -14.55
C ILE A 255 6.07 -11.06 -15.94
N LYS A 256 4.74 -11.00 -16.11
CA LYS A 256 4.06 -11.27 -17.37
C LYS A 256 4.60 -10.38 -18.50
N HIS A 257 4.70 -9.09 -18.24
CA HIS A 257 5.20 -8.13 -19.21
C HIS A 257 6.68 -8.37 -19.57
N PHE A 258 7.51 -8.70 -18.58
CA PHE A 258 8.95 -8.87 -18.76
C PHE A 258 9.29 -10.14 -19.57
N TYR A 259 8.67 -11.28 -19.24
CA TYR A 259 8.98 -12.57 -19.90
C TYR A 259 8.01 -12.95 -21.03
N GLY A 260 6.89 -12.26 -21.17
CA GLY A 260 5.82 -12.62 -22.12
C GLY A 260 5.03 -13.87 -21.72
N TYR A 261 5.00 -14.19 -20.43
CA TYR A 261 4.25 -15.33 -19.88
C TYR A 261 2.73 -15.09 -19.88
N ASP A 262 1.96 -16.14 -19.59
CA ASP A 262 0.57 -16.01 -19.17
C ASP A 262 0.47 -15.80 -17.64
N ASP A 263 -0.76 -15.61 -17.14
CA ASP A 263 -1.00 -15.32 -15.72
C ASP A 263 -0.57 -16.49 -14.81
N ASP A 264 -0.82 -17.73 -15.23
CA ASP A 264 -0.50 -18.94 -14.46
C ASP A 264 1.01 -19.18 -14.40
N SER A 265 1.71 -19.06 -15.53
CA SER A 265 3.17 -19.20 -15.61
C SER A 265 3.89 -18.11 -14.83
N SER A 266 3.36 -16.88 -14.85
CA SER A 266 3.90 -15.76 -14.06
C SER A 266 3.74 -15.99 -12.56
N LYS A 267 2.62 -16.57 -12.14
CA LYS A 267 2.40 -16.97 -10.75
C LYS A 267 3.35 -18.10 -10.33
N ILE A 268 3.46 -19.16 -11.14
CA ILE A 268 4.38 -20.29 -10.88
C ILE A 268 5.83 -19.81 -10.81
N TYR A 269 6.22 -18.84 -11.66
CA TYR A 269 7.54 -18.23 -11.59
C TYR A 269 7.75 -17.57 -10.22
N LEU A 270 6.83 -16.71 -9.76
CA LEU A 270 6.93 -16.04 -8.46
C LEU A 270 7.00 -17.03 -7.29
N ASP A 271 6.19 -18.10 -7.34
CA ASP A 271 6.14 -19.12 -6.29
C ASP A 271 7.48 -19.88 -6.12
N LYS A 272 8.43 -19.79 -7.08
CA LYS A 272 9.80 -20.33 -6.91
C LYS A 272 10.71 -19.48 -6.02
N PHE A 273 10.36 -18.22 -5.80
CA PHE A 273 11.16 -17.24 -5.07
C PHE A 273 10.55 -16.87 -3.70
N VAL A 274 9.35 -17.38 -3.39
CA VAL A 274 8.62 -17.11 -2.15
C VAL A 274 8.34 -18.43 -1.45
N ASP A 275 8.81 -18.57 -0.22
CA ASP A 275 8.59 -19.79 0.57
C ASP A 275 7.23 -19.79 1.27
N PHE A 276 6.74 -18.60 1.67
CA PHE A 276 5.47 -18.46 2.36
C PHE A 276 4.79 -17.11 2.08
N GLU A 277 3.47 -17.13 1.89
CA GLU A 277 2.66 -15.93 1.63
C GLU A 277 1.78 -15.60 2.84
N ILE A 278 1.84 -14.35 3.27
CA ILE A 278 1.08 -13.78 4.37
C ILE A 278 0.14 -12.74 3.78
N PRO A 279 -1.18 -13.01 3.71
CA PRO A 279 -2.12 -11.98 3.31
C PRO A 279 -2.25 -10.96 4.44
N LEU A 280 -1.93 -9.69 4.15
CA LEU A 280 -2.27 -8.59 5.05
C LEU A 280 -3.75 -8.29 4.90
N LEU A 281 -4.57 -9.12 5.56
CA LEU A 281 -6.01 -8.94 5.56
C LEU A 281 -6.33 -7.58 6.15
N ASN A 282 -6.85 -6.66 5.34
CA ASN A 282 -7.81 -5.70 5.86
C ASN A 282 -8.99 -6.55 6.29
N SER A 283 -9.07 -6.84 7.59
CA SER A 283 -10.25 -7.47 8.13
C SER A 283 -11.46 -6.70 7.60
N LYS A 284 -12.59 -7.39 7.47
CA LYS A 284 -13.89 -6.82 7.12
C LYS A 284 -14.33 -5.69 8.10
N ASN A 285 -13.45 -5.23 8.99
CA ASN A 285 -13.61 -4.32 10.13
C ASN A 285 -13.55 -2.81 9.80
N ILE A 286 -13.41 -2.38 8.54
CA ILE A 286 -13.76 -0.98 8.18
C ILE A 286 -15.24 -0.92 7.74
N ILE A 287 -15.78 -2.05 7.30
CA ILE A 287 -17.05 -2.16 6.60
C ILE A 287 -18.12 -2.84 7.46
N SER A 288 -17.72 -3.66 8.41
CA SER A 288 -18.65 -4.23 9.37
C SER A 288 -19.33 -3.08 10.09
N LYS A 289 -20.66 -3.01 9.97
CA LYS A 289 -21.50 -2.01 10.63
C LYS A 289 -21.58 -2.32 12.14
N ASN A 290 -20.43 -2.31 12.80
CA ASN A 290 -20.23 -2.62 14.21
C ASN A 290 -19.45 -1.50 14.92
N ILE A 291 -19.33 -1.64 16.24
CA ILE A 291 -18.74 -0.62 17.11
C ILE A 291 -17.25 -0.38 16.85
N SER A 292 -16.48 -1.43 16.54
CA SER A 292 -15.04 -1.29 16.26
C SER A 292 -14.78 -0.40 15.04
N SER A 293 -15.51 -0.61 13.94
CA SER A 293 -15.41 0.24 12.75
C SER A 293 -15.83 1.68 13.02
N PHE A 294 -16.90 1.86 13.82
CA PHE A 294 -17.40 3.19 14.18
C PHE A 294 -16.34 3.99 14.95
N GLU A 295 -15.67 3.39 15.94
CA GLU A 295 -14.64 4.07 16.72
C GLU A 295 -13.43 4.49 15.86
N ILE A 296 -13.08 3.71 14.83
CA ILE A 296 -12.06 4.09 13.85
C ILE A 296 -12.47 5.36 13.09
N ILE A 297 -13.71 5.40 12.59
CA ILE A 297 -14.23 6.54 11.81
C ILE A 297 -14.36 7.78 12.69
N LYS A 298 -14.90 7.63 13.89
CA LYS A 298 -14.98 8.67 14.90
C LYS A 298 -13.60 9.29 15.17
N LYS A 299 -12.57 8.46 15.37
CA LYS A 299 -11.19 8.96 15.57
C LYS A 299 -10.66 9.75 14.36
N LEU A 300 -10.94 9.32 13.13
CA LEU A 300 -10.54 10.06 11.92
C LEU A 300 -11.28 11.40 11.80
N MET A 301 -12.59 11.42 12.07
CA MET A 301 -13.42 12.62 11.98
C MET A 301 -13.07 13.63 13.08
N LEU A 302 -12.81 13.18 14.31
CA LEU A 302 -12.27 14.02 15.37
C LEU A 302 -10.92 14.63 14.98
N GLY A 303 -10.07 13.88 14.28
CA GLY A 303 -8.79 14.37 13.76
C GLY A 303 -8.92 15.53 12.77
N VAL A 304 -10.06 15.68 12.10
CA VAL A 304 -10.37 16.82 11.22
C VAL A 304 -11.30 17.86 11.86
N GLY A 305 -11.47 17.78 13.18
CA GLY A 305 -12.28 18.70 13.98
C GLY A 305 -13.78 18.59 13.70
N GLU A 306 -14.28 17.38 13.46
CA GLU A 306 -15.71 17.08 13.44
C GLU A 306 -16.08 16.33 14.72
N GLU A 307 -16.88 16.96 15.58
CA GLU A 307 -17.21 16.45 16.90
C GLU A 307 -18.62 15.84 16.98
N CYS A 308 -19.47 16.04 15.97
CA CYS A 308 -20.83 15.54 15.97
C CYS A 308 -20.89 14.03 15.72
N SER A 309 -21.31 13.29 16.75
CA SER A 309 -21.49 11.83 16.68
C SER A 309 -22.45 11.37 15.60
N ASP A 310 -23.48 12.16 15.29
CA ASP A 310 -24.46 11.85 14.25
C ASP A 310 -23.78 11.81 12.87
N ILE A 311 -22.86 12.74 12.61
CA ILE A 311 -22.06 12.76 11.38
C ILE A 311 -21.15 11.53 11.32
N HIS A 312 -20.48 11.19 12.43
CA HIS A 312 -19.62 9.99 12.50
C HIS A 312 -20.42 8.72 12.17
N LEU A 313 -21.62 8.59 12.76
CA LEU A 313 -22.49 7.44 12.56
C LEU A 313 -23.00 7.35 11.12
N VAL A 314 -23.41 8.48 10.54
CA VAL A 314 -23.87 8.54 9.15
C VAL A 314 -22.75 8.18 8.19
N PHE A 315 -21.54 8.71 8.42
CA PHE A 315 -20.37 8.38 7.63
C PHE A 315 -20.05 6.88 7.71
N HIS A 316 -20.08 6.30 8.92
CA HIS A 316 -19.90 4.86 9.17
C HIS A 316 -20.91 3.98 8.42
N LEU A 317 -22.20 4.28 8.56
CA LEU A 317 -23.25 3.42 8.02
C LEU A 317 -23.43 3.52 6.50
N ALA A 318 -23.06 4.67 5.91
CA ALA A 318 -23.20 4.90 4.49
C ALA A 318 -21.93 4.60 3.67
N ILE A 319 -20.82 4.24 4.30
CA ILE A 319 -19.62 3.74 3.61
C ILE A 319 -19.94 2.47 2.80
N LYS A 320 -19.36 2.39 1.60
CA LYS A 320 -19.45 1.19 0.73
C LYS A 320 -18.58 0.05 1.25
N GLU A 321 -19.03 -1.18 1.00
CA GLU A 321 -18.39 -2.40 1.49
C GLU A 321 -16.99 -2.72 0.94
N ASN A 322 -16.41 -1.90 0.06
CA ASN A 322 -15.11 -2.14 -0.57
C ASN A 322 -14.19 -0.91 -0.55
N ILE A 323 -14.41 0.05 0.35
CA ILE A 323 -13.57 1.23 0.46
C ILE A 323 -12.19 0.86 1.05
N SER A 324 -11.09 1.36 0.48
CA SER A 324 -9.76 1.24 1.10
C SER A 324 -9.58 2.30 2.19
N PHE A 325 -8.67 2.08 3.13
CA PHE A 325 -8.39 3.08 4.16
C PHE A 325 -7.86 4.40 3.57
N ARG A 326 -7.04 4.33 2.52
CA ARG A 326 -6.58 5.51 1.78
C ARG A 326 -7.76 6.31 1.21
N GLU A 327 -8.73 5.63 0.62
CA GLU A 327 -9.94 6.26 0.09
C GLU A 327 -10.82 6.82 1.21
N LEU A 328 -10.97 6.12 2.33
CA LEU A 328 -11.66 6.61 3.52
C LEU A 328 -11.03 7.93 4.03
N LYS A 329 -9.71 7.94 4.23
CA LYS A 329 -8.97 9.16 4.63
C LYS A 329 -9.19 10.30 3.64
N LYS A 330 -9.13 10.04 2.33
CA LYS A 330 -9.42 11.04 1.31
C LYS A 330 -10.81 11.65 1.48
N ARG A 331 -11.85 10.84 1.70
CA ARG A 331 -13.21 11.33 1.89
C ARG A 331 -13.37 12.14 3.18
N VAL A 332 -12.76 11.71 4.28
CA VAL A 332 -12.72 12.47 5.54
C VAL A 332 -12.04 13.82 5.34
N ASN A 333 -10.96 13.85 4.56
CA ASN A 333 -10.25 15.09 4.25
C ASN A 333 -11.05 16.03 3.33
N ILE A 334 -11.74 15.49 2.33
CA ILE A 334 -12.66 16.28 1.49
C ILE A 334 -13.82 16.80 2.35
N TYR A 335 -14.34 15.99 3.27
CA TYR A 335 -15.34 16.45 4.24
C TYR A 335 -14.82 17.65 5.04
N ALA A 336 -13.60 17.55 5.58
CA ALA A 336 -12.97 18.63 6.33
C ALA A 336 -12.82 19.93 5.53
N LEU A 337 -12.54 19.82 4.22
CA LEU A 337 -12.46 20.95 3.30
C LEU A 337 -13.83 21.61 3.07
N LEU A 338 -14.90 20.82 2.98
CA LEU A 338 -16.23 21.28 2.60
C LEU A 338 -17.12 21.64 3.80
N LYS A 339 -16.78 21.18 5.02
CA LYS A 339 -17.62 21.34 6.21
C LYS A 339 -18.00 22.81 6.44
N GLN A 340 -19.23 23.01 6.86
CA GLN A 340 -19.87 24.29 7.15
C GLN A 340 -20.03 24.45 8.67
N GLU A 341 -20.39 25.64 9.13
CA GLU A 341 -20.76 25.87 10.52
C GLU A 341 -22.06 25.15 10.91
N SER A 342 -22.96 24.96 9.95
CA SER A 342 -24.24 24.28 10.17
C SER A 342 -24.09 22.76 10.14
N VAL A 343 -24.35 22.12 11.29
CA VAL A 343 -24.38 20.66 11.42
C VAL A 343 -25.41 20.02 10.47
N TYR A 344 -26.53 20.69 10.20
CA TYR A 344 -27.55 20.24 9.24
C TYR A 344 -27.00 20.13 7.81
N LYS A 345 -26.19 21.11 7.38
CA LYS A 345 -25.51 21.08 6.08
C LYS A 345 -24.41 20.03 6.06
N ASN A 346 -23.71 19.85 7.18
CA ASN A 346 -22.67 18.85 7.32
C ASN A 346 -23.20 17.42 7.20
N LEU A 347 -24.43 17.16 7.64
CA LEU A 347 -25.12 15.89 7.43
C LEU A 347 -25.32 15.59 5.93
N PHE A 348 -25.69 16.62 5.16
CA PHE A 348 -25.81 16.52 3.70
C PHE A 348 -24.45 16.28 3.03
N ILE A 349 -23.41 17.02 3.43
CA ILE A 349 -22.05 16.85 2.90
C ILE A 349 -21.52 15.45 3.20
N SER A 350 -21.68 14.97 4.45
CA SER A 350 -21.21 13.64 4.85
C SER A 350 -21.86 12.56 3.99
N LEU A 351 -23.20 12.59 3.83
CA LEU A 351 -23.91 11.66 2.97
C LEU A 351 -23.45 11.74 1.52
N SER A 352 -23.26 12.95 0.99
CA SER A 352 -22.86 13.14 -0.40
C SER A 352 -21.48 12.58 -0.73
N LEU A 353 -20.55 12.62 0.21
CA LEU A 353 -19.20 12.07 0.04
C LEU A 353 -19.14 10.55 0.12
N VAL A 354 -20.08 9.93 0.83
CA VAL A 354 -20.11 8.46 1.01
C VAL A 354 -21.18 7.77 0.14
N LYS A 355 -22.06 8.56 -0.51
CA LYS A 355 -23.21 8.15 -1.34
C LYS A 355 -22.97 6.91 -2.21
N SER A 356 -23.95 6.00 -2.21
CA SER A 356 -24.13 4.96 -3.23
C SER A 356 -25.00 5.50 -4.37
N ASN A 357 -24.98 4.91 -5.57
CA ASN A 357 -25.55 5.50 -6.80
C ASN A 357 -27.07 5.81 -6.77
N SER A 358 -27.75 5.71 -5.62
CA SER A 358 -29.19 5.62 -5.42
C SER A 358 -29.94 6.92 -5.03
N GLY A 359 -29.28 8.09 -4.97
CA GLY A 359 -29.91 9.35 -4.52
C GLY A 359 -29.58 9.71 -3.06
N LEU A 360 -29.69 10.98 -2.66
CA LEU A 360 -29.30 11.41 -1.29
C LEU A 360 -30.36 11.05 -0.26
N ILE A 361 -31.62 11.29 -0.58
CA ILE A 361 -32.76 10.90 0.26
C ILE A 361 -32.74 9.38 0.47
N ARG A 362 -32.47 8.62 -0.60
CA ARG A 362 -32.34 7.17 -0.51
C ARG A 362 -31.15 6.74 0.34
N SER A 363 -30.00 7.41 0.21
CA SER A 363 -28.83 7.13 1.04
C SER A 363 -29.14 7.28 2.53
N MET A 364 -29.93 8.29 2.93
CA MET A 364 -30.37 8.38 4.32
C MET A 364 -31.33 7.25 4.72
N LYS A 365 -32.28 6.88 3.85
CA LYS A 365 -33.13 5.71 4.12
C LYS A 365 -32.28 4.45 4.32
N ASP A 366 -31.23 4.27 3.54
CA ASP A 366 -30.32 3.14 3.67
C ASP A 366 -29.54 3.16 5.01
N VAL A 367 -29.19 4.34 5.54
CA VAL A 367 -28.63 4.49 6.91
C VAL A 367 -29.64 4.02 7.95
N ILE A 368 -30.91 4.43 7.83
CA ILE A 368 -31.97 4.04 8.76
C ILE A 368 -32.22 2.54 8.71
N ILE A 369 -32.32 1.96 7.51
CA ILE A 369 -32.44 0.50 7.29
C ILE A 369 -31.27 -0.23 7.95
N SER A 370 -30.06 0.31 7.82
CA SER A 370 -28.85 -0.30 8.40
C SER A 370 -28.92 -0.39 9.93
N ILE A 371 -29.50 0.60 10.59
CA ILE A 371 -29.71 0.60 12.05
C ILE A 371 -30.82 -0.39 12.42
N MET A 372 -31.94 -0.36 11.69
CA MET A 372 -33.06 -1.27 11.98
C MET A 372 -32.64 -2.74 11.88
N LYS A 373 -31.77 -3.08 10.93
CA LYS A 373 -31.18 -4.42 10.73
C LYS A 373 -30.26 -4.89 11.86
N LEU A 374 -29.85 -4.02 12.78
CA LEU A 374 -29.10 -4.43 13.97
C LEU A 374 -29.95 -5.28 14.92
N ASN A 375 -31.28 -5.14 14.83
CA ASN A 375 -32.19 -6.09 15.46
C ASN A 375 -32.32 -7.34 14.57
N GLU A 376 -32.04 -8.52 15.11
CA GLU A 376 -32.13 -9.79 14.38
C GLU A 376 -33.53 -10.04 13.78
N ALA A 377 -34.59 -9.57 14.43
CA ALA A 377 -35.95 -9.67 13.91
C ALA A 377 -36.18 -8.89 12.60
N ASN A 378 -35.29 -7.96 12.26
CA ASN A 378 -35.42 -7.00 11.17
C ASN A 378 -34.40 -7.22 10.03
N ILE A 379 -33.64 -8.32 10.04
CA ILE A 379 -32.57 -8.58 9.05
C ILE A 379 -33.07 -8.51 7.60
N ASN A 380 -34.32 -8.93 7.35
CA ASN A 380 -34.94 -8.98 6.02
C ASN A 380 -35.53 -7.65 5.52
N ILE A 381 -35.42 -6.56 6.27
CA ILE A 381 -35.94 -5.26 5.83
C ILE A 381 -35.17 -4.77 4.59
N VAL A 382 -35.88 -4.50 3.49
CA VAL A 382 -35.28 -3.96 2.25
C VAL A 382 -35.65 -2.49 1.98
N ASP A 383 -36.65 -1.98 2.72
CA ASP A 383 -37.07 -0.59 2.65
C ASP A 383 -37.51 -0.09 4.03
N ALA A 384 -37.21 1.18 4.32
CA ALA A 384 -37.63 1.81 5.57
C ALA A 384 -38.98 2.50 5.38
N ASN A 385 -40.04 1.91 5.94
CA ASN A 385 -41.30 2.63 6.15
C ASN A 385 -41.17 3.48 7.41
N LEU A 386 -40.82 4.76 7.24
CA LEU A 386 -40.49 5.64 8.36
C LEU A 386 -41.67 5.85 9.30
N ARG A 387 -42.91 5.81 8.80
CA ARG A 387 -44.12 5.97 9.63
C ARG A 387 -44.25 4.94 10.73
N ASN A 388 -43.89 3.70 10.44
CA ASN A 388 -43.99 2.58 11.38
C ASN A 388 -42.71 2.42 12.22
N THR A 389 -41.69 3.24 11.97
CA THR A 389 -40.45 3.20 12.74
C THR A 389 -40.66 4.01 14.02
N HIS A 390 -40.66 3.38 15.20
CA HIS A 390 -40.73 4.12 16.46
C HIS A 390 -39.36 4.76 16.77
N ASN A 391 -39.37 6.05 17.13
CA ASN A 391 -38.12 6.76 17.46
C ASN A 391 -37.41 6.10 18.65
N ASP A 392 -38.16 5.60 19.62
CA ASP A 392 -37.61 4.96 20.82
C ASP A 392 -36.86 3.67 20.48
N ASP A 393 -37.40 2.83 19.59
CA ASP A 393 -36.71 1.62 19.11
C ASP A 393 -35.41 1.97 18.38
N PHE A 394 -35.45 3.02 17.57
CA PHE A 394 -34.27 3.49 16.84
C PHE A 394 -33.19 4.02 17.79
N ILE A 395 -33.58 4.84 18.78
CA ILE A 395 -32.68 5.37 19.82
C ILE A 395 -32.07 4.21 20.62
N TYR A 396 -32.90 3.26 21.03
CA TYR A 396 -32.46 2.08 21.77
C TYR A 396 -31.42 1.28 20.98
N LEU A 397 -31.66 0.99 19.71
CA LEU A 397 -30.71 0.23 18.88
C LEU A 397 -29.37 0.96 18.72
N VAL A 398 -29.40 2.28 18.54
CA VAL A 398 -28.17 3.07 18.41
C VAL A 398 -27.40 3.11 19.73
N ASP A 399 -28.08 3.33 20.86
CA ASP A 399 -27.44 3.34 22.18
C ASP A 399 -26.85 1.98 22.54
N GLN A 400 -27.57 0.88 22.29
CA GLN A 400 -27.08 -0.47 22.57
C GLN A 400 -25.87 -0.88 21.72
N ASN A 401 -25.81 -0.46 20.46
CA ASN A 401 -24.75 -0.89 19.54
C ASN A 401 -23.58 0.08 19.45
N TYR A 402 -23.80 1.37 19.73
CA TYR A 402 -22.79 2.42 19.57
C TYR A 402 -22.61 3.32 20.80
N SER A 403 -23.47 3.22 21.82
CA SER A 403 -23.45 4.08 23.02
C SER A 403 -23.51 5.57 22.68
N LEU A 404 -24.36 5.94 21.73
CA LEU A 404 -24.52 7.30 21.22
C LEU A 404 -25.88 7.88 21.56
N LYS A 405 -25.89 9.19 21.85
CA LYS A 405 -27.11 9.99 21.88
C LYS A 405 -27.19 10.80 20.60
N LEU A 406 -28.26 10.61 19.85
CA LEU A 406 -28.48 11.29 18.58
C LEU A 406 -29.18 12.64 18.76
N SER A 407 -28.97 13.54 17.81
CA SER A 407 -29.58 14.87 17.77
C SER A 407 -30.11 15.18 16.36
N VAL A 408 -29.29 15.79 15.51
CA VAL A 408 -29.63 16.20 14.13
C VAL A 408 -30.20 15.06 13.28
N LEU A 409 -29.74 13.82 13.49
CA LEU A 409 -30.24 12.66 12.74
C LEU A 409 -31.67 12.31 13.11
N LEU A 410 -32.06 12.41 14.39
CA LEU A 410 -33.45 12.19 14.83
C LEU A 410 -34.37 13.26 14.28
N GLU A 411 -33.90 14.50 14.23
CA GLU A 411 -34.64 15.61 13.64
C GLU A 411 -34.87 15.39 12.13
N TYR A 412 -33.85 14.95 11.40
CA TYR A 412 -33.97 14.58 9.99
C TYR A 412 -34.98 13.44 9.78
N ILE A 413 -34.95 12.42 10.64
CA ILE A 413 -35.91 11.31 10.58
C ILE A 413 -37.34 11.82 10.82
N SER A 414 -37.54 12.71 11.80
CA SER A 414 -38.85 13.32 12.07
C SER A 414 -39.34 14.13 10.88
N ASP A 415 -38.50 14.98 10.31
CA ASP A 415 -38.81 15.80 9.14
C ASP A 415 -39.22 14.92 7.94
N LEU A 416 -38.50 13.82 7.69
CA LEU A 416 -38.86 12.87 6.62
C LEU A 416 -40.21 12.17 6.87
N LYS A 417 -40.52 11.84 8.12
CA LYS A 417 -41.82 11.23 8.46
C LYS A 417 -42.97 12.20 8.16
N GLU A 418 -42.81 13.48 8.49
CA GLU A 418 -43.83 14.50 8.19
C GLU A 418 -44.06 14.63 6.67
N ILE A 419 -42.99 14.67 5.89
CA ILE A 419 -43.07 14.66 4.42
C ILE A 419 -43.85 13.43 3.92
N GLU A 420 -43.50 12.24 4.42
CA GLU A 420 -44.19 11.00 4.03
C GLU A 420 -45.66 11.03 4.43
N ILE A 421 -45.99 11.56 5.61
CA ILE A 421 -47.37 11.75 6.10
C ILE A 421 -48.18 12.61 5.12
N GLU A 422 -47.67 13.79 4.74
CA GLU A 422 -48.36 14.66 3.78
C GLU A 422 -48.49 14.04 2.40
N ASN A 423 -47.45 13.35 1.91
CA ASN A 423 -47.48 12.76 0.56
C ASN A 423 -48.69 11.83 0.35
N GLN A 424 -49.08 11.04 1.36
CA GLN A 424 -50.25 10.14 1.22
C GLN A 424 -51.60 10.82 1.44
N LYS A 425 -51.65 12.04 1.98
CA LYS A 425 -52.90 12.82 2.01
C LYS A 425 -53.32 13.31 0.62
N ASN A 426 -52.49 13.06 -0.40
CA ASN A 426 -52.70 13.46 -1.79
C ASN A 426 -52.86 14.97 -1.99
N ASN A 427 -52.41 15.79 -1.03
CA ASN A 427 -52.38 17.24 -1.17
C ASN A 427 -51.03 17.69 -1.75
N SER A 428 -50.95 17.73 -3.07
CA SER A 428 -49.72 18.06 -3.81
C SER A 428 -49.12 19.42 -3.43
N TYR A 429 -49.96 20.43 -3.13
CA TYR A 429 -49.47 21.76 -2.75
C TYR A 429 -48.81 21.74 -1.37
N ASN A 430 -49.49 21.21 -0.35
CA ASN A 430 -48.94 21.12 1.01
C ASN A 430 -47.68 20.26 1.05
N TYR A 431 -47.67 19.14 0.32
CA TYR A 431 -46.49 18.29 0.19
C TYR A 431 -45.30 19.06 -0.39
N LYS A 432 -45.46 19.76 -1.52
CA LYS A 432 -44.37 20.52 -2.15
C LYS A 432 -43.85 21.63 -1.26
N LEU A 433 -44.74 22.35 -0.58
CA LEU A 433 -44.36 23.42 0.34
C LEU A 433 -43.57 22.88 1.55
N LEU A 434 -44.06 21.79 2.16
CA LEU A 434 -43.39 21.13 3.29
C LEU A 434 -42.05 20.54 2.88
N PHE A 435 -42.01 19.83 1.75
CA PHE A 435 -40.78 19.29 1.19
C PHE A 435 -39.76 20.40 0.97
N SER A 436 -40.15 21.51 0.33
CA SER A 436 -39.23 22.61 0.07
C SER A 436 -38.68 23.19 1.36
N LYS A 437 -39.54 23.47 2.34
CA LYS A 437 -39.14 23.98 3.65
C LYS A 437 -38.15 23.05 4.37
N VAL A 438 -38.46 21.75 4.42
CA VAL A 438 -37.62 20.75 5.09
C VAL A 438 -36.29 20.58 4.39
N MET A 439 -36.27 20.41 3.07
CA MET A 439 -35.02 20.16 2.36
C MET A 439 -34.08 21.36 2.42
N ASN A 440 -34.61 22.59 2.43
CA ASN A 440 -33.82 23.81 2.61
C ASN A 440 -33.07 23.89 3.96
N LYS A 441 -33.54 23.19 4.99
CA LYS A 441 -32.85 23.09 6.29
C LYS A 441 -31.50 22.38 6.19
N TYR A 442 -31.40 21.38 5.30
CA TYR A 442 -30.21 20.56 5.10
C TYR A 442 -29.40 20.95 3.85
N ALA A 443 -30.02 21.71 2.95
CA ALA A 443 -29.44 22.12 1.69
C ALA A 443 -28.24 23.05 1.85
N LEU A 444 -27.31 23.00 0.90
CA LEU A 444 -26.16 23.91 0.87
C LEU A 444 -26.60 25.32 0.51
N MET A 445 -27.52 25.44 -0.44
CA MET A 445 -28.13 26.69 -0.92
C MET A 445 -29.64 26.62 -0.78
N HIS A 446 -30.24 27.76 -0.44
CA HIS A 446 -31.69 27.88 -0.35
C HIS A 446 -32.32 27.93 -1.75
N GLU A 447 -33.43 27.23 -1.96
CA GLU A 447 -34.23 27.25 -3.20
C GLU A 447 -35.73 27.35 -2.85
N GLU A 448 -36.44 28.35 -3.36
CA GLU A 448 -37.85 28.58 -3.02
C GLU A 448 -38.74 27.38 -3.40
N ASN A 449 -38.48 26.78 -4.56
CA ASN A 449 -39.20 25.62 -5.08
C ASN A 449 -38.31 24.37 -5.10
N MET A 450 -37.71 24.04 -3.95
CA MET A 450 -36.81 22.89 -3.86
C MET A 450 -37.50 21.59 -4.25
N GLU A 451 -36.89 20.87 -5.19
CA GLU A 451 -37.27 19.52 -5.58
C GLU A 451 -36.15 18.52 -5.26
N ALA A 452 -36.49 17.23 -5.19
CA ALA A 452 -35.51 16.18 -4.87
C ALA A 452 -34.28 16.20 -5.80
N HIS A 453 -34.50 16.37 -7.11
CA HIS A 453 -33.41 16.42 -8.08
C HIS A 453 -32.52 17.67 -7.90
N ILE A 454 -33.09 18.82 -7.54
CA ILE A 454 -32.35 20.06 -7.27
C ILE A 454 -31.50 19.87 -6.03
N PHE A 455 -32.09 19.37 -4.94
CA PHE A 455 -31.40 19.05 -3.70
C PHE A 455 -30.21 18.11 -3.96
N GLU A 456 -30.41 17.06 -4.75
CA GLU A 456 -29.35 16.11 -5.09
C GLU A 456 -28.22 16.72 -5.94
N GLN A 457 -28.54 17.65 -6.84
CA GLN A 457 -27.55 18.32 -7.67
C GLN A 457 -26.76 19.39 -6.93
N GLN A 458 -27.24 19.89 -5.78
CA GLN A 458 -26.55 20.94 -5.03
C GLN A 458 -25.13 20.56 -4.67
N PHE A 459 -24.86 19.30 -4.30
CA PHE A 459 -23.51 18.89 -3.96
C PHE A 459 -22.56 18.95 -5.16
N ILE A 460 -23.02 18.53 -6.34
CA ILE A 460 -22.21 18.61 -7.58
C ILE A 460 -21.94 20.08 -7.94
N LYS A 461 -22.98 20.92 -7.89
CA LYS A 461 -22.87 22.37 -8.14
C LYS A 461 -21.89 23.00 -7.15
N TYR A 462 -22.00 22.64 -5.87
CA TYR A 462 -21.15 23.13 -4.80
C TYR A 462 -19.69 22.72 -4.98
N LEU A 463 -19.41 21.47 -5.36
CA LEU A 463 -18.06 21.05 -5.72
C LEU A 463 -17.51 21.87 -6.89
N SER A 464 -18.30 22.06 -7.95
CA SER A 464 -17.87 22.83 -9.13
C SER A 464 -17.69 24.33 -8.89
N SER A 465 -18.28 24.88 -7.83
CA SER A 465 -18.14 26.29 -7.46
C SER A 465 -17.07 26.52 -6.39
N SER A 466 -16.65 25.47 -5.68
CA SER A 466 -15.73 25.56 -4.53
C SER A 466 -14.33 24.99 -4.81
N LEU A 467 -14.17 24.27 -5.93
CA LEU A 467 -12.90 23.76 -6.48
C LEU A 467 -12.69 24.39 -7.86
#